data_AF-A0A7K5MI25-F1
#
_entry.id   AF-A0A7K5MI25-F1
#
_cell.length_a   1.000
_cell.length_b   1.000
_cell.length_c   1.000
_cell.angle_alpha   90.00
_cell.angle_beta   90.00
_cell.angle_gamma   90.00
#
_symmetry.space_group_name_H-M   'P 1'
#
loop_
_entity.id
_entity.type
_entity.pdbx_description
1 polymer ?
#
loop_
_entity_poly.entity_id
_entity_poly.type
_entity_poly.pdbx_seq_one_letter_code
_entity_poly.pdbx_strand_id
1 'polypeptide(L)'
;LVAEIEKKITEAFEVFDRESNKTVDVREIGCIVRSLGCFPTEAEVQELLEKIEVEEPGGFVHLEHFLPVMTKVLLDRRFRPIPEDVILHAFEALDENKCGYITKDDLVKHLTE
;
A
#
# COMPACT_ATOMS: atom_id res chain seq x y z
N LEU A 1 12.80 8.52 -16.68
CA LEU A 1 11.75 7.66 -16.11
C LEU A 1 12.09 7.26 -14.68
N VAL A 2 13.20 6.56 -14.44
CA VAL A 2 13.63 6.16 -13.07
C VAL A 2 13.77 7.35 -12.13
N ALA A 3 14.46 8.42 -12.52
CA ALA A 3 14.63 9.62 -11.69
C ALA A 3 13.29 10.28 -11.27
N GLU A 4 12.25 10.21 -12.12
CA GLU A 4 10.92 10.74 -11.78
C GLU A 4 10.19 9.81 -10.78
N ILE A 5 10.39 8.50 -10.90
CA ILE A 5 9.87 7.50 -9.96
C ILE A 5 10.53 7.69 -8.59
N GLU A 6 11.85 7.77 -8.54
CA GLU A 6 12.62 7.98 -7.32
C GLU A 6 12.28 9.30 -6.63
N LYS A 7 12.05 10.36 -7.42
CA LYS A 7 11.55 11.63 -6.89
C LYS A 7 10.21 11.46 -6.19
N LYS A 8 9.22 10.80 -6.83
CA LYS A 8 7.91 10.53 -6.23
C LYS A 8 7.99 9.69 -4.97
N ILE A 9 8.84 8.66 -4.97
CA ILE A 9 9.10 7.81 -3.79
C ILE A 9 9.65 8.66 -2.65
N THR A 10 10.63 9.52 -2.94
CA THR A 10 11.24 10.40 -1.95
C THR A 10 10.22 11.40 -1.38
N GLU A 11 9.45 12.05 -2.24
CA GLU A 11 8.39 13.00 -1.81
C GLU A 11 7.34 12.30 -0.93
N ALA A 12 6.91 11.09 -1.28
CA ALA A 12 5.98 10.31 -0.46
C ALA A 12 6.57 9.90 0.88
N PHE A 13 7.84 9.52 0.92
CA PHE A 13 8.54 9.13 2.14
C PHE A 13 8.72 10.33 3.09
N GLU A 14 9.09 11.50 2.55
CA GLU A 14 9.31 12.74 3.31
C GLU A 14 8.05 13.25 4.02
N VAL A 15 6.86 12.91 3.55
CA VAL A 15 5.59 13.21 4.25
C VAL A 15 5.54 12.51 5.63
N PHE A 16 6.20 11.37 5.78
CA PHE A 16 6.21 10.57 7.00
C PHE A 16 7.51 10.73 7.82
N ASP A 17 8.57 11.27 7.23
CA ASP A 17 9.83 11.61 7.89
C ASP A 17 9.67 12.89 8.75
N ARG A 18 9.10 12.70 9.95
CA ARG A 18 8.79 13.79 10.88
C ARG A 18 10.01 14.57 11.35
N GLU A 19 11.16 13.90 11.41
CA GLU A 19 12.41 14.46 11.93
C GLU A 19 13.32 15.01 10.82
N SER A 20 12.92 14.85 9.54
CA SER A 20 13.72 15.21 8.37
C SER A 20 15.11 14.57 8.38
N ASN A 21 15.22 13.37 8.94
CA ASN A 21 16.46 12.62 9.12
C ASN A 21 16.60 11.45 8.13
N LYS A 22 15.70 11.37 7.14
CA LYS A 22 15.59 10.31 6.13
C LYS A 22 15.24 8.94 6.69
N THR A 23 14.57 8.91 7.85
CA THR A 23 14.04 7.69 8.46
C THR A 23 12.54 7.78 8.70
N VAL A 24 11.88 6.64 8.66
CA VAL A 24 10.49 6.47 9.08
C VAL A 24 10.35 5.23 9.93
N ASP A 25 9.33 5.22 10.78
CA ASP A 25 8.96 4.02 11.51
C ASP A 25 8.46 2.93 10.54
N VAL A 26 8.87 1.68 10.77
CA VAL A 26 8.47 0.51 9.99
C VAL A 26 6.95 0.40 9.81
N ARG A 27 6.17 0.86 10.80
CA ARG A 27 4.70 0.85 10.78
C ARG A 27 4.11 1.80 9.73
N GLU A 28 4.86 2.81 9.29
CA GLU A 28 4.42 3.79 8.30
C GLU A 28 4.61 3.29 6.85
N ILE A 29 5.38 2.21 6.63
CA ILE A 29 5.74 1.73 5.29
C ILE A 29 4.50 1.34 4.47
N GLY A 30 3.52 0.66 5.08
CA GLY A 30 2.27 0.33 4.39
C GLY A 30 1.52 1.58 3.90
N CYS A 31 1.50 2.64 4.69
CA CYS A 31 0.89 3.92 4.32
C CYS A 31 1.65 4.61 3.18
N ILE A 32 2.98 4.64 3.24
CA ILE A 32 3.83 5.22 2.18
C ILE A 32 3.61 4.48 0.85
N VAL A 33 3.63 3.14 0.86
CA VAL A 33 3.41 2.34 -0.34
C VAL A 33 2.02 2.60 -0.93
N ARG A 34 0.98 2.70 -0.08
CA ARG A 34 -0.38 3.05 -0.51
C ARG A 34 -0.50 4.46 -1.10
N SER A 35 0.25 5.43 -0.55
CA SER A 35 0.29 6.81 -1.06
C SER A 35 0.89 6.89 -2.47
N LEU A 36 1.74 5.93 -2.85
CA LEU A 36 2.34 5.80 -4.18
C LEU A 36 1.40 5.12 -5.20
N GLY A 37 0.14 4.88 -4.84
CA GLY A 37 -0.86 4.26 -5.73
C GLY A 37 -0.76 2.73 -5.82
N CYS A 38 -0.04 2.10 -4.90
CA CYS A 38 0.04 0.64 -4.75
C CYS A 38 -0.98 0.16 -3.71
N PHE A 39 -1.46 -1.07 -3.84
CA PHE A 39 -2.46 -1.66 -2.94
C PHE A 39 -1.98 -3.02 -2.39
N PRO A 40 -0.86 -3.06 -1.65
CA PRO A 40 -0.39 -4.30 -1.05
C PRO A 40 -1.30 -4.75 0.09
N THR A 41 -1.41 -6.06 0.27
CA THR A 41 -1.89 -6.67 1.51
C THR A 41 -0.87 -6.51 2.63
N GLU A 42 -1.31 -6.68 3.89
CA GLU A 42 -0.38 -6.58 5.03
C GLU A 42 0.72 -7.66 4.99
N ALA A 43 0.42 -8.86 4.44
CA ALA A 43 1.42 -9.89 4.21
C ALA A 43 2.47 -9.45 3.17
N GLU A 44 2.05 -8.81 2.08
CA GLU A 44 2.95 -8.28 1.06
C GLU A 44 3.79 -7.09 1.56
N VAL A 45 3.25 -6.27 2.47
CA VAL A 45 4.02 -5.23 3.17
C VAL A 45 5.11 -5.89 4.01
N GLN A 46 4.79 -6.96 4.75
CA GLN A 46 5.79 -7.70 5.52
C GLN A 46 6.90 -8.28 4.62
N GLU A 47 6.54 -8.90 3.49
CA GLU A 47 7.52 -9.39 2.50
C GLU A 47 8.36 -8.26 1.87
N LEU A 48 7.82 -7.04 1.80
CA LEU A 48 8.56 -5.86 1.34
C LEU A 48 9.59 -5.44 2.40
N LEU A 49 9.17 -5.41 3.67
CA LEU A 49 10.01 -5.08 4.81
C LEU A 49 11.17 -6.06 4.97
N GLU A 50 10.95 -7.36 4.73
CA GLU A 50 12.01 -8.37 4.73
C GLU A 50 13.09 -8.15 3.65
N LYS A 51 12.76 -7.41 2.59
CA LYS A 51 13.70 -7.05 1.50
C LYS A 51 14.40 -5.72 1.76
N ILE A 52 13.92 -4.95 2.73
CA ILE A 52 14.49 -3.68 3.15
C ILE A 52 15.36 -3.96 4.36
N GLU A 53 16.57 -3.42 4.38
CA GLU A 53 17.37 -3.46 5.61
C GLU A 53 16.72 -2.54 6.64
N VAL A 54 16.11 -3.15 7.67
CA VAL A 54 15.50 -2.44 8.80
C VAL A 54 16.52 -2.37 9.93
N GLU A 55 16.75 -1.17 10.47
CA GLU A 55 17.66 -1.03 11.60
C GLU A 55 17.06 -1.58 12.89
N GLU A 56 17.88 -2.36 13.58
CA GLU A 56 17.66 -2.77 14.97
C GLU A 56 18.72 -2.15 15.88
N PRO A 57 18.37 -1.73 17.11
CA PRO A 57 17.06 -1.76 17.74
C PRO A 57 16.25 -0.48 17.46
N GLY A 58 15.03 -0.58 16.93
CA GLY A 58 14.16 0.59 16.77
C GLY A 58 13.05 0.42 15.73
N GLY A 59 13.25 -0.44 14.73
CA GLY A 59 12.25 -0.64 13.68
C GLY A 59 12.10 0.60 12.80
N PHE A 60 13.23 1.24 12.46
CA PHE A 60 13.28 2.35 11.52
C PHE A 60 13.77 1.89 10.17
N VAL A 61 13.23 2.50 9.12
CA VAL A 61 13.63 2.29 7.73
C VAL A 61 14.26 3.55 7.22
N HIS A 62 15.47 3.45 6.68
CA HIS A 62 16.13 4.56 5.98
C HIS A 62 15.66 4.65 4.53
N LEU A 63 15.53 5.87 4.02
CA LEU A 63 15.19 6.12 2.62
C LEU A 63 16.13 5.40 1.66
N GLU A 64 17.43 5.31 1.98
CA GLU A 64 18.42 4.65 1.13
C GLU A 64 18.17 3.15 0.93
N HIS A 65 17.57 2.47 1.92
CA HIS A 65 17.18 1.06 1.82
C HIS A 65 15.80 0.89 1.19
N PHE A 66 14.88 1.82 1.45
CA PHE A 66 13.52 1.78 0.89
C PHE A 66 13.49 2.10 -0.62
N LEU A 67 14.21 3.13 -1.04
CA LEU A 67 14.20 3.66 -2.41
C LEU A 67 14.48 2.59 -3.48
N PRO A 68 15.57 1.79 -3.42
CA PRO A 68 15.85 0.78 -4.45
C PRO A 68 14.77 -0.31 -4.52
N VAL A 69 14.24 -0.74 -3.38
CA VAL A 69 13.19 -1.76 -3.32
C VAL A 69 11.90 -1.23 -3.92
N MET A 70 11.49 -0.02 -3.55
CA MET A 70 10.26 0.60 -4.03
C MET A 70 10.34 1.00 -5.52
N THR A 71 11.51 1.47 -5.98
CA THR A 71 11.75 1.74 -7.40
C THR A 71 11.50 0.49 -8.24
N LYS A 72 11.99 -0.68 -7.78
CA LYS A 72 11.73 -1.94 -8.46
C LYS A 72 10.24 -2.30 -8.47
N VAL A 73 9.54 -2.13 -7.34
CA VAL A 73 8.09 -2.38 -7.24
C VAL A 73 7.30 -1.56 -8.27
N LEU A 74 7.61 -0.26 -8.41
CA LEU A 74 6.92 0.62 -9.36
C LEU A 74 7.27 0.33 -10.82
N LEU A 75 8.54 0.00 -11.12
CA LEU A 75 8.95 -0.40 -12.47
C LEU A 75 8.30 -1.73 -12.90
N ASP A 76 8.22 -2.69 -11.98
CA ASP A 76 7.60 -4.00 -12.21
C ASP A 76 6.06 -3.93 -12.17
N ARG A 77 5.48 -2.75 -11.84
CA ARG A 77 4.03 -2.54 -11.69
C ARG A 77 3.40 -3.57 -10.75
N ARG A 78 4.05 -3.84 -9.61
CA ARG A 78 3.51 -4.71 -8.55
C ARG A 78 2.45 -3.96 -7.74
N PHE A 79 1.60 -4.71 -7.05
CA PHE A 79 0.55 -4.18 -6.16
C PHE A 79 -0.41 -3.20 -6.87
N ARG A 80 -0.76 -3.48 -8.13
CA ARG A 80 -1.72 -2.65 -8.86
C ARG A 80 -3.10 -2.68 -8.17
N PRO A 81 -3.88 -1.59 -8.29
CA PRO A 81 -5.27 -1.60 -7.86
C PRO A 81 -6.01 -2.78 -8.51
N ILE A 82 -6.97 -3.33 -7.76
CA ILE A 82 -7.93 -4.27 -8.34
C ILE A 82 -8.67 -3.52 -9.47
N PRO A 83 -8.81 -4.11 -10.66
CA PRO A 83 -9.56 -3.48 -11.75
C PRO A 83 -10.95 -3.03 -11.32
N GLU A 84 -11.39 -1.85 -11.76
CA GLU A 84 -12.66 -1.25 -11.35
C GLU A 84 -13.87 -2.14 -11.67
N ASP A 85 -13.83 -2.83 -12.80
CA ASP A 85 -14.85 -3.81 -13.17
C ASP A 85 -14.91 -4.96 -12.16
N VAL A 86 -13.78 -5.48 -11.70
CA VAL A 86 -13.75 -6.54 -10.68
C VAL A 86 -14.33 -6.04 -9.35
N ILE A 87 -13.98 -4.82 -8.92
CA ILE A 87 -14.54 -4.21 -7.71
C ILE A 87 -16.06 -4.01 -7.86
N LEU A 88 -16.50 -3.53 -9.02
CA LEU A 88 -17.93 -3.33 -9.30
C LEU A 88 -18.69 -4.65 -9.25
N HIS A 89 -18.20 -5.70 -9.90
CA HIS A 89 -18.84 -7.01 -9.85
C HIS A 89 -18.86 -7.59 -8.42
N ALA A 90 -17.81 -7.37 -7.62
CA ALA A 90 -17.79 -7.77 -6.22
C ALA A 90 -18.83 -7.00 -5.38
N PHE A 91 -19.01 -5.71 -5.66
CA PHE A 91 -20.04 -4.89 -5.03
C PHE A 91 -21.45 -5.35 -5.42
N GLU A 92 -21.69 -5.58 -6.71
CA GLU A 92 -22.98 -6.07 -7.24
C GLU A 92 -23.35 -7.45 -6.71
N ALA A 93 -22.36 -8.29 -6.37
CA ALA A 93 -22.61 -9.58 -5.72
C ALA A 93 -23.22 -9.43 -4.31
N LEU A 94 -22.97 -8.30 -3.63
CA LEU A 94 -23.54 -7.97 -2.32
C LEU A 94 -24.86 -7.18 -2.44
N ASP A 95 -25.03 -6.37 -3.49
CA ASP A 95 -26.26 -5.62 -3.78
C ASP A 95 -27.26 -6.44 -4.63
N GLU A 96 -27.84 -7.47 -4.02
CA GLU A 96 -28.78 -8.40 -4.69
C GLU A 96 -29.98 -7.68 -5.33
N ASN A 97 -30.43 -6.58 -4.72
CA ASN A 97 -31.60 -5.82 -5.15
C ASN A 97 -31.26 -4.76 -6.22
N LYS A 98 -29.98 -4.59 -6.57
CA LYS A 98 -29.49 -3.58 -7.51
C LYS A 98 -29.92 -2.16 -7.14
N CYS A 99 -29.89 -1.85 -5.85
CA CYS A 99 -30.30 -0.55 -5.34
C CYS A 99 -29.17 0.50 -5.37
N GLY A 100 -27.94 0.09 -5.70
CA GLY A 100 -26.75 0.93 -5.81
C GLY A 100 -26.05 1.20 -4.47
N TYR A 101 -26.48 0.54 -3.39
CA TYR A 101 -25.88 0.62 -2.07
C TYR A 101 -25.96 -0.75 -1.38
N ILE A 102 -25.04 -1.02 -0.46
CA ILE A 102 -25.05 -2.23 0.36
C ILE A 102 -25.52 -1.84 1.76
N THR A 103 -26.57 -2.47 2.25
CA THR A 103 -27.07 -2.24 3.61
C THR A 103 -26.25 -3.00 4.64
N LYS A 104 -26.40 -2.63 5.92
CA LYS A 104 -25.83 -3.41 7.03
C LYS A 104 -26.29 -4.87 6.98
N ASP A 105 -27.55 -5.11 6.66
CA ASP A 105 -28.13 -6.45 6.65
C ASP A 105 -27.54 -7.29 5.51
N ASP A 106 -27.30 -6.69 4.34
CA ASP A 106 -26.60 -7.34 3.22
C ASP A 106 -25.18 -7.76 3.63
N LEU A 107 -24.43 -6.86 4.29
CA LEU A 107 -23.09 -7.19 4.79
C LEU A 107 -23.12 -8.30 5.83
N VAL A 108 -24.05 -8.26 6.79
CA VAL A 108 -24.16 -9.30 7.82
C VAL A 108 -24.46 -10.65 7.18
N LYS A 109 -25.42 -10.70 6.26
CA LYS A 109 -25.80 -11.92 5.53
C LYS A 109 -24.61 -12.57 4.82
N HIS A 110 -23.75 -11.77 4.18
CA HIS A 110 -22.68 -12.28 3.31
C HIS A 110 -21.30 -12.40 3.98
N LEU A 111 -21.05 -11.71 5.10
CA LEU A 111 -19.72 -11.66 5.75
C LEU A 111 -19.65 -12.37 7.10
N THR A 112 -20.75 -12.92 7.61
CA THR A 112 -20.77 -13.60 8.91
C THR A 112 -21.18 -15.08 8.87
N GLU A 113 -21.53 -15.61 7.69
CA GLU A 113 -21.72 -17.04 7.42
C GLU A 113 -20.46 -17.66 6.81
#